data_AF-A0A183FV07-F1
#
_entry.id   AF-A0A183FV07-F1
#
_cell.length_a   1.000
_cell.length_b   1.000
_cell.length_c   1.000
_cell.angle_alpha   90.00
_cell.angle_beta   90.00
_cell.angle_gamma   90.00
#
_symmetry.space_group_name_H-M   'P 1'
#
loop_
_entity.id
_entity.type
_entity.pdbx_description
1 polymer ?
#
loop_
_entity_poly.entity_id
_entity_poly.type
_entity_poly.pdbx_seq_one_letter_code
_entity_poly.pdbx_strand_id
1 'polypeptide(L)' 'LAKLSALCMQVKAPLTCCEKLVNSDNTLYISWEYDEEKKVSRLLGYAKVGRKRLFLYDSEMQTYEGQV' A
#
# COMPACT_ATOMS: atom_id res chain seq x y z
N LEU A 1 3.94 3.77 -10.57
CA LEU A 1 3.21 2.82 -9.70
C LEU A 1 2.07 3.47 -8.90
N ALA A 2 2.33 4.37 -7.94
CA ALA A 2 1.27 4.90 -7.08
C ALA A 2 0.16 5.69 -7.82
N LYS A 3 0.53 6.51 -8.82
CA LYS A 3 -0.44 7.18 -9.70
C LYS A 3 -1.29 6.18 -10.51
N LEU A 4 -0.67 5.11 -11.02
CA LEU A 4 -1.38 4.05 -11.75
C LEU A 4 -2.38 3.32 -10.85
N SER A 5 -1.96 2.96 -9.63
CA SER A 5 -2.84 2.37 -8.63
C SER A 5 -4.02 3.28 -8.28
N ALA A 6 -3.82 4.60 -8.21
CA ALA A 6 -4.89 5.56 -8.00
C ALA A 6 -5.92 5.55 -9.15
N LEU A 7 -5.43 5.51 -10.39
CA LEU A 7 -6.28 5.42 -11.58
C LEU A 7 -7.07 4.11 -11.61
N CYS A 8 -6.43 2.96 -11.36
CA CYS A 8 -7.08 1.65 -11.32
C CYS A 8 -8.18 1.57 -10.25
N MET A 9 -7.98 2.23 -9.10
CA MET A 9 -8.95 2.28 -8.00
C MET A 9 -9.96 3.43 -8.13
N GLN A 10 -9.87 4.25 -9.18
CA GLN A 10 -10.73 5.42 -9.42
C GLN A 10 -10.76 6.42 -8.25
N VAL A 11 -9.65 6.56 -7.53
CA VAL A 11 -9.52 7.55 -6.45
C VAL A 11 -8.96 8.87 -7.00
N LYS A 12 -9.44 10.00 -6.46
CA LYS A 12 -9.07 11.34 -6.94
C LYS A 12 -7.59 11.67 -6.82
N ALA A 13 -6.88 11.02 -5.89
CA ALA A 13 -5.46 11.24 -5.66
C ALA A 13 -4.76 9.96 -5.14
N PRO A 14 -3.44 9.82 -5.36
CA PRO A 14 -2.69 8.67 -4.86
C PRO A 14 -2.72 8.53 -3.33
N LEU A 15 -3.11 7.34 -2.87
CA LEU A 15 -3.07 6.95 -1.45
C LEU A 15 -1.65 6.63 -0.96
N THR A 16 -0.71 6.44 -1.88
CA THR A 16 0.71 6.17 -1.62
C THR A 16 1.57 7.24 -2.30
N CYS A 17 2.53 7.83 -1.58
CA CYS A 17 3.57 8.70 -2.12
C CYS A 17 4.81 8.62 -1.21
N CYS A 18 5.98 9.06 -1.70
CA CYS A 18 7.22 9.00 -0.94
C CYS A 18 7.12 9.76 0.39
N GLU A 19 6.52 10.95 0.39
CA GLU A 19 6.34 11.77 1.60
C GLU A 19 5.50 11.03 2.66
N LYS A 20 4.38 10.40 2.25
CA LYS A 20 3.54 9.60 3.16
C LYS A 20 4.23 8.33 3.64
N LEU A 21 5.14 7.77 2.84
CA LEU A 21 5.88 6.56 3.21
C LEU A 21 6.94 6.87 4.27
N VAL A 22 7.75 7.91 4.05
CA VAL A 22 8.79 8.35 5.00
C VAL A 22 8.20 8.74 6.35
N ASN A 23 7.01 9.33 6.37
CA ASN A 23 6.32 9.74 7.59
C ASN A 23 5.41 8.64 8.18
N SER A 24 5.67 7.36 7.91
CA SER A 24 4.84 6.26 8.39
C SER A 24 5.64 4.99 8.65
N ASP A 25 5.17 4.16 9.59
CA ASP A 25 5.69 2.79 9.78
C ASP A 25 5.13 1.78 8.76
N ASN A 26 4.76 2.25 7.57
CA ASN A 26 4.27 1.35 6.54
C ASN A 26 5.46 0.66 5.84
N THR A 27 5.36 -0.64 5.63
CA THR A 27 6.30 -1.40 4.80
C THR A 27 5.81 -1.43 3.36
N LEU A 28 6.71 -1.12 2.43
CA LEU A 28 6.46 -1.18 0.99
C LEU A 28 7.20 -2.37 0.39
N TYR A 29 6.45 -3.33 -0.13
CA TYR A 29 6.97 -4.43 -0.94
C TYR A 29 6.88 -4.06 -2.42
N ILE A 30 7.96 -4.28 -3.15
CA ILE A 30 8.06 -3.96 -4.58
C ILE A 30 8.33 -5.25 -5.35
N SER A 31 7.48 -5.55 -6.31
CA SER A 31 7.71 -6.63 -7.27
C SER A 31 8.37 -6.07 -8.51
N TRP A 32 9.46 -6.70 -8.94
CA TRP A 32 10.25 -6.27 -10.08
C TRP A 32 10.84 -7.48 -10.81
N GLU A 33 11.14 -7.28 -12.09
CA GLU A 33 11.83 -8.25 -12.95
C GLU A 33 12.99 -7.56 -13.67
N TYR A 34 14.02 -8.32 -14.04
CA TYR A 34 15.09 -7.82 -14.91
C TYR A 34 14.79 -8.19 -16.37
N ASP A 35 14.71 -7.20 -17.24
CA ASP A 35 14.63 -7.42 -18.69
C ASP A 35 16.05 -7.61 -19.25
N GLU A 36 16.35 -8.85 -19.66
CA GLU A 36 17.65 -9.24 -20.21
C GLU A 36 17.96 -8.65 -21.58
N GLU A 37 16.96 -8.38 -22.41
CA GLU A 37 17.15 -7.83 -23.77
C GLU A 37 17.50 -6.34 -23.69
N LYS A 38 16.79 -5.60 -22.84
CA LYS A 38 16.95 -4.16 -22.68
C LYS A 38 17.94 -3.79 -21.57
N LYS A 39 18.40 -4.77 -20.80
CA LYS A 39 19.33 -4.62 -19.66
C LYS A 39 18.83 -3.63 -18.61
N VAL A 40 17.54 -3.68 -18.28
CA VAL A 40 16.89 -2.77 -17.31
C VAL A 40 15.98 -3.52 -16.33
N SER A 41 15.92 -3.05 -15.08
CA SER A 41 14.93 -3.54 -14.11
C SER A 41 13.57 -2.87 -14.34
N ARG A 42 12.51 -3.67 -14.43
CA ARG A 42 11.12 -3.22 -14.56
C ARG A 42 10.36 -3.46 -13.27
N LEU A 43 9.60 -2.45 -12.86
CA LEU A 43 8.70 -2.57 -11.72
C LEU A 43 7.35 -3.10 -12.18
N LEU A 44 6.91 -4.21 -11.60
CA LEU A 44 5.65 -4.88 -11.92
C LEU A 44 4.51 -4.37 -11.06
N GLY A 45 4.79 -4.10 -9.78
CA GLY A 45 3.75 -3.71 -8.83
C GLY A 45 4.30 -3.43 -7.44
N TYR A 46 3.41 -3.06 -6.53
CA TYR A 46 3.76 -2.85 -5.14
C TYR A 46 2.61 -3.20 -4.20
N ALA A 47 2.95 -3.57 -2.98
CA ALA A 47 2.02 -3.71 -1.87
C ALA A 47 2.49 -2.84 -0.70
N LYS A 48 1.59 -2.00 -0.16
CA LYS A 48 1.86 -1.18 1.01
C LYS A 48 1.04 -1.71 2.18
N VAL A 49 1.71 -2.12 3.24
CA VAL A 49 1.09 -2.62 4.48
C VAL A 49 1.55 -1.81 5.68
N GLY A 50 0.75 -1.74 6.73
CA GLY A 50 1.13 -1.06 7.95
C GLY A 50 0.12 -1.33 9.06
N ARG A 51 0.59 -1.33 10.30
CA ARG A 51 -0.29 -1.47 11.47
C ARG A 51 -1.14 -0.20 11.62
N LYS A 52 -2.42 -0.37 11.93
CA LYS A 52 -3.36 0.72 12.19
C LYS A 52 -4.16 0.39 13.43
N ARG A 53 -4.37 1.39 14.28
CA ARG A 53 -5.38 1.31 15.34
C ARG A 53 -6.73 1.53 14.68
N LEU A 54 -7.61 0.55 14.78
CA LEU A 54 -8.91 0.55 14.16
C LEU A 54 -9.97 0.33 15.25
N PHE A 55 -11.06 1.08 15.16
CA PHE A 55 -12.29 0.75 15.88
C PHE A 55 -13.08 -0.18 14.98
N LEU A 56 -13.22 -1.43 15.42
CA LEU A 56 -13.90 -2.47 14.66
C LEU A 56 -15.18 -2.87 15.39
N TYR A 57 -16.19 -3.19 14.59
CA TYR A 57 -17.41 -3.83 15.07
C TYR A 57 -17.29 -5.33 14.83
N ASP A 58 -17.66 -6.14 15.81
CA ASP A 58 -17.91 -7.56 15.60
C ASP A 58 -19.30 -7.79 14.98
N SER A 59 -19.66 -9.05 14.74
CA SER A 59 -20.97 -9.44 14.20
C SER A 59 -22.15 -9.04 15.08
N GLU A 60 -21.91 -8.68 16.34
CA GLU A 60 -22.91 -8.26 17.33
C GLU A 60 -22.92 -6.74 17.54
N MET A 61 -22.18 -6.00 16.70
CA MET A 61 -22.01 -4.54 16.78
C MET A 61 -21.34 -4.04 18.07
N GLN A 62 -20.55 -4.88 18.75
CA GLN A 62 -19.73 -4.45 19.89
C GLN A 62 -18.39 -3.87 19.41
N THR A 63 -17.92 -2.83 20.09
CA THR A 63 -16.67 -2.11 19.75
C THR A 63 -15.49 -2.71 20.49
N TYR A 64 -14.38 -2.97 19.79
CA TYR A 64 -13.11 -3.40 20.38
C TYR A 64 -11.95 -2.53 19.89
N GLU A 65 -10.99 -2.27 20.77
CA GLU A 65 -9.69 -1.73 20.39
C GLU A 65 -8.74 -2.87 20.03
N GLY A 66 -8.40 -3.01 18.75
CA GLY A 66 -7.49 -4.06 18.30
C GLY A 66 -6.02 -3.68 18.46
N GLN A 67 -5.35 -4.19 19.51
CA GLN A 67 -3.92 -4.54 19.55
C GLN A 67 -3.72 -5.68 20.59
N VAL A 68 -3.27 -6.87 20.14
CA VAL A 68 -2.62 -7.87 21.00
C VAL A 68 -1.19 -8.02 20.51
#